data_AF-A0A4P8R0T9-F1
#
_entry.id   AF-A0A4P8R0T9-F1
#
_cell.length_a   1.000
_cell.length_b   1.000
_cell.length_c   1.000
_cell.angle_alpha   90.00
_cell.angle_beta   90.00
_cell.angle_gamma   90.00
#
_symmetry.space_group_name_H-M   'P 1'
#
loop_
_entity.id
_entity.type
_entity.pdbx_description
1 polymer ?
#
loop_
_entity_poly.entity_id
_entity_poly.type
_entity_poly.pdbx_seq_one_letter_code
_entity_poly.pdbx_strand_id
1 'polypeptide(L)'
;EMNELLTEMKKYTDECKEQVKDLDFELIKALEERFDAIIIKGIEENPPSLNPEKQGKRGKNPKTKARNLLDRFIENKEQILRFLNDLRVPFENNQAERDIRMMKLQQKISGTFRTIQG
;
A
#
# COMPACT_ATOMS: atom_id res chain seq x y z
N GLU A 1 -3.38 -5.85 -13.78
CA GLU A 1 -3.32 -4.37 -13.80
C GLU A 1 -2.52 -3.79 -12.63
N MET A 2 -3.11 -3.52 -11.46
CA MET A 2 -2.39 -2.82 -10.37
C MET A 2 -1.10 -3.53 -9.92
N ASN A 3 -1.15 -4.85 -9.69
CA ASN A 3 0.02 -5.62 -9.26
C ASN A 3 1.15 -5.61 -10.30
N GLU A 4 0.80 -5.74 -11.58
CA GLU A 4 1.77 -5.70 -12.69
C GLU A 4 2.43 -4.33 -12.78
N LEU A 5 1.65 -3.24 -12.66
CA LEU A 5 2.18 -1.88 -12.64
C LEU A 5 3.13 -1.65 -11.46
N LEU A 6 2.78 -2.08 -10.26
CA LEU A 6 3.66 -1.95 -9.09
C LEU A 6 4.95 -2.76 -9.23
N THR A 7 4.88 -3.94 -9.89
CA THR A 7 6.06 -4.76 -10.19
C THR A 7 6.97 -4.08 -11.22
N GLU A 8 6.38 -3.48 -12.25
CA GLU A 8 7.08 -2.67 -13.25
C GLU A 8 7.80 -1.47 -12.61
N MET A 9 7.08 -0.71 -11.77
CA MET A 9 7.64 0.41 -11.00
C MET A 9 8.79 -0.03 -10.10
N LYS A 10 8.64 -1.14 -9.38
CA LYS A 10 9.69 -1.71 -8.53
C LYS A 10 10.95 -1.99 -9.36
N LYS A 11 10.79 -2.70 -10.48
CA LYS A 11 11.90 -3.05 -11.38
C LYS A 11 12.64 -1.79 -11.86
N TYR A 12 11.90 -0.78 -12.30
CA TYR A 12 12.49 0.51 -12.69
C TYR A 12 13.33 1.13 -11.57
N THR A 13 12.79 1.20 -10.34
CA THR A 13 13.53 1.79 -9.21
C THR A 13 14.74 0.96 -8.78
N ASP A 14 14.67 -0.36 -8.89
CA ASP A 14 15.80 -1.24 -8.59
C ASP A 14 16.93 -1.02 -9.62
N GLU A 15 16.60 -0.89 -10.92
CA GLU A 15 17.58 -0.58 -11.97
C GLU A 15 18.24 0.79 -11.77
N CYS A 16 17.47 1.82 -11.38
CA CYS A 16 18.02 3.14 -11.04
C CYS A 16 18.99 3.08 -9.86
N LYS A 17 18.67 2.27 -8.82
CA LYS A 17 19.54 2.07 -7.66
C LYS A 17 20.82 1.33 -8.03
N GLU A 18 20.74 0.27 -8.82
CA GLU A 18 21.90 -0.53 -9.23
C GLU A 18 22.85 0.24 -10.14
N GLN A 19 22.29 1.02 -11.07
CA GLN A 19 23.08 1.72 -12.09
C GLN A 19 23.47 3.15 -11.67
N VAL A 20 23.08 3.59 -10.47
CA VAL A 20 23.27 4.96 -9.95
C VAL A 20 22.83 6.00 -11.00
N LYS A 21 21.64 5.78 -11.54
CA LYS A 21 21.05 6.65 -12.57
C LYS A 21 20.15 7.70 -11.94
N ASP A 22 20.12 8.86 -12.58
CA ASP A 22 19.14 9.89 -12.27
C ASP A 22 17.72 9.40 -12.57
N LEU A 23 16.76 9.93 -11.80
CA LEU A 23 15.35 9.64 -11.98
C LEU A 23 14.82 10.33 -13.24
N ASP A 24 14.13 9.55 -14.06
CA ASP A 24 13.43 10.06 -15.24
C ASP A 24 12.05 10.54 -14.81
N PHE A 25 11.94 11.86 -14.62
CA PHE A 25 10.72 12.51 -14.18
C PHE A 25 9.56 12.33 -15.15
N GLU A 26 9.83 12.21 -16.45
CA GLU A 26 8.77 12.03 -17.46
C GLU A 26 8.20 10.61 -17.39
N LEU A 27 9.08 9.62 -17.23
CA LEU A 27 8.67 8.23 -17.02
C LEU A 27 7.92 8.03 -15.69
N ILE A 28 8.41 8.63 -14.60
CA ILE A 28 7.72 8.56 -13.29
C ILE A 28 6.32 9.14 -13.39
N LYS A 29 6.17 10.30 -14.04
CA LYS A 29 4.86 10.91 -14.24
C LYS A 29 3.93 10.00 -15.05
N ALA A 30 4.42 9.38 -16.12
CA ALA A 30 3.63 8.43 -16.91
C ALA A 30 3.19 7.20 -16.09
N LEU A 31 4.05 6.71 -15.19
CA LEU A 31 3.74 5.62 -14.26
C LEU A 31 2.66 6.04 -13.24
N GLU A 32 2.75 7.26 -12.70
CA GLU A 32 1.74 7.83 -11.79
C GLU A 32 0.38 8.02 -12.48
N GLU A 33 0.37 8.49 -13.74
CA GLU A 33 -0.86 8.62 -14.54
C GLU A 33 -1.52 7.26 -14.81
N ARG A 34 -0.72 6.21 -15.10
CA ARG A 34 -1.23 4.84 -15.23
C ARG A 34 -1.81 4.32 -13.91
N PHE A 35 -1.21 4.66 -12.78
CA PHE A 35 -1.75 4.30 -11.46
C PHE A 35 -3.13 4.94 -11.26
N ASP A 36 -3.26 6.24 -11.54
CA ASP A 36 -4.52 6.97 -11.41
C ASP A 36 -5.61 6.42 -12.33
N ALA A 37 -5.26 6.06 -13.56
CA ALA A 37 -6.19 5.44 -14.49
C ALA A 37 -6.76 4.10 -13.95
N ILE A 38 -5.93 3.26 -13.33
CA ILE A 38 -6.39 2.01 -12.70
C ILE A 38 -7.29 2.31 -11.49
N ILE A 39 -6.98 3.34 -10.71
CA ILE A 39 -7.83 3.76 -9.59
C ILE A 39 -9.21 4.23 -10.07
N ILE A 40 -9.25 5.08 -11.10
CA ILE A 40 -10.50 5.58 -11.68
C ILE A 40 -11.35 4.42 -12.17
N LYS A 41 -10.77 3.51 -12.96
CA LYS A 41 -11.45 2.28 -13.41
C LYS A 41 -11.94 1.44 -12.23
N GLY A 42 -11.13 1.29 -11.19
CA GLY A 42 -11.49 0.58 -9.97
C GLY A 42 -12.68 1.21 -9.23
N ILE A 43 -12.82 2.54 -9.24
CA ILE A 43 -13.96 3.26 -8.65
C ILE A 43 -15.24 2.96 -9.43
N GLU A 44 -15.16 2.94 -10.77
CA GLU A 44 -16.29 2.62 -11.65
C GLU A 44 -16.75 1.17 -11.46
N GLU A 45 -15.82 0.22 -11.40
CA GLU A 45 -16.09 -1.21 -11.17
C GLU A 45 -16.58 -1.51 -9.74
N ASN A 46 -16.14 -0.72 -8.76
CA ASN A 46 -16.46 -0.90 -7.34
C ASN A 46 -17.12 0.36 -6.77
N PRO A 47 -18.39 0.62 -7.15
CA PRO A 47 -19.10 1.79 -6.68
C PRO A 47 -19.25 1.75 -5.14
N PRO A 48 -19.48 2.91 -4.49
CA PRO A 48 -19.51 3.03 -3.04
C PRO A 48 -20.65 2.26 -2.35
N SER A 49 -21.51 1.58 -3.13
CA SER A 49 -22.65 0.83 -2.62
C SER A 49 -22.21 -0.12 -1.51
N LEU A 50 -22.92 -0.01 -0.39
CA LEU A 50 -22.86 -0.92 0.74
C LEU A 50 -22.85 -2.37 0.26
N ASN A 51 -22.01 -3.23 0.86
CA ASN A 51 -21.85 -4.61 0.43
C ASN A 51 -23.21 -5.35 0.43
N PRO A 52 -23.73 -5.75 -0.74
CA PRO A 52 -25.05 -6.36 -0.83
C PRO A 52 -25.07 -7.78 -0.22
N GLU A 53 -23.94 -8.48 -0.23
CA GLU A 53 -23.79 -9.83 0.31
C GLU A 53 -23.69 -9.86 1.84
N LYS A 54 -23.32 -8.72 2.45
CA LYS A 54 -23.14 -8.61 3.90
C LYS A 54 -23.95 -7.44 4.43
N GLN A 55 -25.21 -7.69 4.71
CA GLN A 55 -26.03 -6.76 5.48
C GLN A 55 -25.58 -6.78 6.94
N GLY A 56 -25.20 -5.62 7.47
CA GLY A 56 -24.80 -5.48 8.86
C GLY A 56 -26.01 -5.67 9.77
N LYS A 57 -25.85 -6.45 10.86
CA LYS A 57 -26.92 -6.61 11.86
C LYS A 57 -27.16 -5.32 12.67
N ARG A 58 -26.20 -4.39 12.69
CA ARG A 58 -26.25 -3.11 13.40
C ARG A 58 -25.26 -2.12 12.77
N GLY A 59 -25.67 -0.87 12.53
CA GLY A 59 -24.83 0.17 11.90
C GLY A 59 -24.83 0.16 10.36
N LYS A 60 -23.93 0.92 9.73
CA LYS A 60 -23.77 0.94 8.27
C LYS A 60 -23.28 -0.43 7.78
N ASN A 61 -23.80 -0.88 6.64
CA ASN A 61 -23.30 -2.10 6.00
C ASN A 61 -21.79 -1.95 5.70
N PRO A 62 -21.01 -3.03 5.85
CA PRO A 62 -19.60 -3.03 5.49
C PRO A 62 -19.41 -2.73 3.99
N LYS A 63 -18.26 -2.14 3.63
CA LYS A 63 -17.79 -2.09 2.24
C LYS A 63 -17.29 -3.48 1.80
N THR A 64 -17.21 -3.73 0.49
CA THR A 64 -16.58 -4.95 -0.05
C THR A 64 -15.07 -4.93 0.24
N LYS A 65 -14.42 -6.11 0.19
CA LYS A 65 -12.95 -6.19 0.33
C LYS A 65 -12.24 -5.39 -0.75
N ALA A 66 -12.72 -5.48 -1.99
CA ALA A 66 -12.18 -4.74 -3.12
C ALA A 66 -12.29 -3.22 -2.91
N ARG A 67 -13.46 -2.72 -2.46
CA ARG A 67 -13.63 -1.29 -2.16
C ARG A 67 -12.72 -0.81 -1.03
N ASN A 68 -12.57 -1.59 0.03
CA ASN A 68 -11.65 -1.24 1.12
C ASN A 68 -10.20 -1.14 0.63
N LEU A 69 -9.77 -2.07 -0.22
CA LEU A 69 -8.42 -2.02 -0.80
C LEU A 69 -8.24 -0.80 -1.71
N LEU A 70 -9.23 -0.51 -2.56
CA LEU A 70 -9.21 0.67 -3.42
C LEU A 70 -9.13 1.97 -2.63
N ASP A 71 -9.94 2.10 -1.57
CA ASP A 71 -9.91 3.28 -0.69
C ASP A 71 -8.52 3.44 -0.06
N ARG A 72 -7.84 2.35 0.30
CA ARG A 72 -6.46 2.40 0.82
C ARG A 72 -5.46 2.89 -0.22
N PHE A 73 -5.59 2.48 -1.47
CA PHE A 73 -4.74 3.00 -2.56
C PHE A 73 -4.96 4.49 -2.80
N ILE A 74 -6.21 4.98 -2.71
CA ILE A 74 -6.54 6.40 -2.85
C ILE A 74 -5.96 7.20 -1.67
N GLU A 75 -6.25 6.78 -0.44
CA GLU A 75 -5.84 7.48 0.78
C GLU A 75 -4.32 7.55 0.94
N ASN A 76 -3.61 6.52 0.48
CA ASN A 76 -2.17 6.36 0.73
C ASN A 76 -1.31 6.41 -0.53
N LYS A 77 -1.82 6.99 -1.63
CA LYS A 77 -1.12 7.04 -2.94
C LYS A 77 0.31 7.56 -2.79
N GLU A 78 0.48 8.68 -2.09
CA GLU A 78 1.79 9.32 -1.92
C GLU A 78 2.78 8.42 -1.17
N GLN A 79 2.33 7.70 -0.14
CA GLN A 79 3.19 6.80 0.64
C GLN A 79 3.52 5.54 -0.16
N ILE A 80 2.55 5.01 -0.91
CA ILE A 80 2.72 3.83 -1.75
C ILE A 80 3.73 4.11 -2.88
N LEU A 81 3.63 5.26 -3.54
CA LEU A 81 4.49 5.62 -4.67
C LEU A 81 5.80 6.31 -4.27
N ARG A 82 6.04 6.50 -2.97
CA ARG A 82 7.20 7.27 -2.47
C ARG A 82 8.55 6.75 -2.97
N PHE A 83 8.67 5.44 -3.16
CA PHE A 83 9.89 4.78 -3.62
C PHE A 83 10.28 5.18 -5.07
N LEU A 84 9.34 5.69 -5.88
CA LEU A 84 9.63 6.20 -7.23
C LEU A 84 10.44 7.51 -7.19
N ASN A 85 10.16 8.36 -6.21
CA ASN A 85 10.75 9.70 -6.10
C ASN A 85 11.89 9.78 -5.08
N ASP A 86 11.91 8.87 -4.09
CA ASP A 86 12.97 8.79 -3.07
C ASP A 86 13.53 7.36 -3.02
N LEU A 87 14.66 7.13 -3.70
CA LEU A 87 15.30 5.82 -3.80
C LEU A 87 15.80 5.26 -2.45
N ARG A 88 15.87 6.08 -1.39
CA ARG A 88 16.19 5.60 -0.04
C ARG A 88 15.02 4.83 0.58
N VAL A 89 13.80 5.06 0.08
CA VAL A 89 12.61 4.32 0.49
C VAL A 89 12.55 3.01 -0.30
N PRO A 90 12.53 1.85 0.37
CA PRO A 90 12.34 0.57 -0.31
C PRO A 90 10.87 0.40 -0.73
N PHE A 91 10.65 -0.37 -1.80
CA PHE A 91 9.30 -0.78 -2.22
C PHE A 91 8.61 -1.66 -1.16
N GLU A 92 9.39 -2.47 -0.44
CA GLU A 92 8.88 -3.45 0.51
C GLU A 92 8.97 -2.96 1.96
N ASN A 93 8.00 -3.37 2.78
CA ASN A 93 7.97 -3.09 4.22
C ASN A 93 8.74 -4.12 5.08
N ASN A 94 9.53 -4.99 4.44
CA ASN A 94 10.13 -6.15 5.07
C ASN A 94 11.02 -5.82 6.28
N GLN A 95 11.75 -4.70 6.23
CA GLN A 95 12.61 -4.28 7.33
C GLN A 95 11.79 -3.87 8.56
N ALA A 96 10.81 -2.98 8.38
CA ALA A 96 10.00 -2.51 9.50
C ALA A 96 9.19 -3.65 10.14
N GLU A 97 8.70 -4.60 9.33
CA GLU A 97 8.03 -5.79 9.85
C GLU A 97 8.94 -6.68 10.69
N ARG A 98 10.21 -6.85 10.29
CA ARG A 98 11.20 -7.61 11.06
C ARG A 98 11.50 -6.90 12.39
N ASP A 99 11.66 -5.58 12.35
CA ASP A 99 11.99 -4.78 13.53
C ASP A 99 10.89 -4.84 14.59
N ILE A 100 9.61 -4.79 14.19
CA ILE A 100 8.48 -4.87 15.14
C ILE A 100 8.16 -6.31 15.59
N ARG A 101 8.71 -7.33 14.90
CA ARG A 101 8.31 -8.73 15.11
C ARG A 101 8.61 -9.23 16.51
N MET A 102 9.78 -8.91 17.06
CA MET A 102 10.19 -9.39 18.38
C MET A 102 9.31 -8.80 19.48
N MET A 103 8.99 -7.51 19.39
CA MET A 103 8.04 -6.85 20.29
C MET A 103 6.65 -7.48 20.24
N LYS A 104 6.13 -7.74 19.03
CA LYS A 104 4.82 -8.40 18.86
C LYS A 104 4.82 -9.84 19.37
N LEU A 105 5.92 -10.57 19.22
CA LEU A 105 6.06 -11.92 19.76
C LEU A 105 6.04 -11.93 21.29
N GLN A 106 6.76 -11.00 21.93
CA GLN A 106 6.72 -10.84 23.38
C GLN A 106 5.30 -10.51 23.87
N GLN A 107 4.61 -9.58 23.21
CA GLN A 107 3.21 -9.26 23.55
C GLN A 107 2.28 -10.47 23.41
N LYS A 108 2.50 -11.31 22.39
CA LYS A 108 1.71 -12.51 22.15
C LYS A 108 1.91 -13.56 23.25
N ILE A 109 3.15 -13.75 23.70
CA ILE A 109 3.51 -14.80 24.68
C ILE A 109 3.22 -14.33 26.11
N SER A 110 3.62 -13.10 26.45
CA SER A 110 3.58 -12.57 27.82
C SER A 110 2.37 -11.67 28.10
N GLY A 111 1.56 -11.34 27.08
CA GLY A 111 0.47 -10.37 27.20
C GLY A 111 0.94 -8.92 27.08
N THR A 112 0.14 -7.96 27.54
CA THR A 112 0.47 -6.53 27.48
C THR A 112 1.38 -6.13 28.63
N PHE A 113 2.48 -5.41 28.33
CA PHE A 113 3.32 -4.76 29.34
C PHE A 113 2.49 -3.77 30.15
N ARG A 114 2.57 -3.85 31.48
CA ARG A 114 1.78 -3.01 32.40
C ARG A 114 2.52 -1.77 32.83
N THR A 115 3.84 -1.76 32.63
CA THR A 115 4.71 -0.62 32.94
C THR A 115 5.65 -0.35 31.78
N ILE A 116 6.27 0.83 31.75
CA ILE A 116 7.29 1.18 30.75
C ILE A 116 8.53 0.26 30.88
N GLN A 117 8.77 -0.29 32.08
CA GLN A 117 9.86 -1.23 32.36
C GLN A 117 9.50 -2.69 32.10
N GLY A 118 8.22 -2.99 31.78
CA GLY A 118 7.65 -4.34 31.65
C GLY A 118 6.37 -4.49 32.45
#